data_AF-A0A8S3DDK6-F1
#
_entry.id   AF-A0A8S3DDK6-F1
#
_cell.length_a   1.000
_cell.length_b   1.000
_cell.length_c   1.000
_cell.angle_alpha   90.00
_cell.angle_beta   90.00
_cell.angle_gamma   90.00
#
_symmetry.space_group_name_H-M   'P 1'
#
loop_
_entity.id
_entity.type
_entity.pdbx_description
1 polymer ?
#
loop_
_entity_poly.entity_id
_entity_poly.type
_entity_poly.pdbx_seq_one_letter_code
_entity_poly.pdbx_strand_id
1 'polypeptide(L)'
;CLYAIGYCCKTNYSGLSLPIDNKHESSIYTIGFIFTTACCCGDTLASELGSVLARNNPRLLTNPFRVVPVGTNGAISFVGCLCSLLGGFIIGLSYIIGNSIFCQPDHMINTSMINIQLLFYCTLFGLVGSSIDSILGATLQFSGYDREHNVTVQKPGPSIERISGVNILS
;
A
#
# COMPACT_ATOMS: atom_id res chain seq x y z
N CYS A 1 -8.68 -12.17 3.19
CA CYS A 1 -7.53 -13.10 3.07
C CYS A 1 -7.88 -14.55 3.38
N LEU A 2 -8.30 -14.91 4.59
CA LEU A 2 -8.48 -16.33 4.99
C LEU A 2 -9.47 -17.12 4.12
N TYR A 3 -10.56 -16.50 3.66
CA TYR A 3 -11.50 -17.16 2.73
C TYR A 3 -10.88 -17.43 1.35
N ALA A 4 -10.11 -16.49 0.81
CA ALA A 4 -9.39 -16.66 -0.45
C ALA A 4 -8.31 -17.74 -0.35
N ILE A 5 -7.64 -17.83 0.81
CA ILE A 5 -6.67 -18.88 1.13
C ILE A 5 -7.36 -20.24 1.23
N GLY A 6 -8.50 -20.33 1.92
CA GLY A 6 -9.30 -21.54 1.99
C GLY A 6 -9.84 -21.97 0.63
N TYR A 7 -10.22 -21.03 -0.24
CA TYR A 7 -10.63 -21.30 -1.62
C TYR A 7 -9.45 -21.82 -2.47
N CYS A 8 -8.26 -21.25 -2.31
CA CYS A 8 -7.02 -21.71 -2.95
C CYS A 8 -6.61 -23.13 -2.50
N CYS A 9 -6.65 -23.43 -1.19
CA CYS A 9 -6.37 -24.77 -0.67
C CYS A 9 -7.41 -25.79 -1.18
N LYS A 10 -8.68 -25.40 -1.35
CA LYS A 10 -9.74 -26.27 -1.85
C LYS A 10 -9.68 -26.51 -3.36
N THR A 11 -9.07 -25.59 -4.12
CA THR A 11 -8.87 -25.69 -5.58
C THR A 11 -7.53 -26.29 -6.00
N ASN A 12 -6.70 -26.73 -5.04
CA ASN A 12 -5.54 -27.61 -5.27
C ASN A 12 -4.49 -27.05 -6.25
N TYR A 13 -4.05 -25.79 -6.06
CA TYR A 13 -2.96 -25.21 -6.84
C TYR A 13 -1.59 -25.44 -6.20
N SER A 14 -0.89 -26.40 -6.78
CA SER A 14 0.55 -26.55 -6.72
C SER A 14 1.21 -25.42 -7.51
N GLY A 15 1.54 -24.34 -6.81
CA GLY A 15 2.63 -23.45 -7.16
C GLY A 15 2.41 -22.39 -8.23
N LEU A 16 3.05 -21.24 -7.97
CA LEU A 16 3.18 -20.10 -8.87
C LEU A 16 4.01 -20.50 -10.11
N SER A 17 3.35 -21.07 -11.11
CA SER A 17 3.85 -21.13 -12.47
C SER A 17 2.94 -20.26 -13.34
N LEU A 18 3.46 -19.15 -13.83
CA LEU A 18 2.88 -18.44 -14.97
C LEU A 18 3.30 -19.25 -16.20
N PRO A 19 2.38 -19.96 -16.90
CA PRO A 19 1.56 -19.30 -17.93
C PRO A 19 0.14 -19.90 -18.17
N ILE A 20 -0.79 -19.03 -18.56
CA ILE A 20 -1.98 -19.20 -19.42
C ILE A 20 -2.44 -20.65 -19.71
N ASP A 21 -3.29 -21.22 -18.84
CA ASP A 21 -4.30 -22.23 -19.23
C ASP A 21 -5.47 -22.22 -18.23
N ASN A 22 -6.67 -22.60 -18.68
CA ASN A 22 -8.02 -22.36 -18.09
C ASN A 22 -8.25 -22.81 -16.63
N LYS A 23 -7.27 -23.48 -16.01
CA LYS A 23 -7.22 -23.79 -14.58
C LYS A 23 -6.69 -22.59 -13.76
N HIS A 24 -5.77 -21.78 -14.30
CA HIS A 24 -5.08 -20.69 -13.62
C HIS A 24 -5.90 -19.42 -13.32
N GLU A 25 -7.11 -19.28 -13.86
CA GLU A 25 -7.97 -18.11 -13.66
C GLU A 25 -8.17 -17.80 -12.17
N SER A 26 -8.57 -18.80 -11.38
CA SER A 26 -8.80 -18.67 -9.93
C SER A 26 -7.55 -18.26 -9.14
N SER A 27 -6.36 -18.68 -9.58
CA SER A 27 -5.09 -18.34 -8.94
C SER A 27 -4.70 -16.89 -9.16
N ILE A 28 -4.91 -16.37 -10.38
CA ILE A 28 -4.58 -14.98 -10.73
C ILE A 28 -5.47 -14.01 -9.95
N TYR A 29 -6.78 -14.29 -9.84
CA TYR A 29 -7.69 -13.48 -9.04
C TYR A 29 -7.31 -13.47 -7.55
N THR A 30 -6.87 -14.60 -7.01
CA THR A 30 -6.46 -14.68 -5.61
C THR A 30 -5.18 -13.89 -5.33
N ILE A 31 -4.18 -14.01 -6.20
CA ILE A 31 -2.94 -13.23 -6.11
C ILE A 31 -3.23 -11.74 -6.26
N GLY A 32 -4.06 -11.36 -7.25
CA GLY A 32 -4.50 -9.98 -7.44
C GLY A 32 -5.22 -9.43 -6.21
N PHE A 33 -6.13 -10.19 -5.62
CA PHE A 33 -6.82 -9.79 -4.38
C PHE A 33 -5.84 -9.57 -3.22
N ILE A 34 -4.85 -10.45 -3.04
CA ILE A 34 -3.85 -10.33 -1.97
C ILE A 34 -2.99 -9.08 -2.18
N PHE A 35 -2.50 -8.83 -3.40
CA PHE A 35 -1.68 -7.66 -3.69
C PHE A 35 -2.45 -6.34 -3.56
N THR A 36 -3.70 -6.29 -4.02
CA THR A 36 -4.56 -5.12 -3.79
C THR A 36 -4.81 -4.90 -2.30
N THR A 37 -5.06 -5.95 -1.53
CA THR A 37 -5.21 -5.83 -0.07
C THR A 37 -3.93 -5.35 0.61
N ALA A 38 -2.76 -5.84 0.18
CA ALA A 38 -1.45 -5.39 0.66
C ALA A 38 -1.19 -3.91 0.34
N CYS A 39 -1.52 -3.48 -0.88
CA CYS A 39 -1.46 -2.09 -1.32
C CYS A 39 -2.34 -1.19 -0.43
N CYS A 40 -3.63 -1.50 -0.28
CA CYS A 40 -4.56 -0.71 0.54
C CYS A 40 -4.14 -0.67 2.02
N CYS A 41 -3.67 -1.79 2.55
CA CYS A 41 -3.21 -1.87 3.95
C CYS A 41 -1.94 -1.05 4.16
N GLY A 42 -0.96 -1.16 3.24
CA GLY A 42 0.27 -0.38 3.28
C GLY A 42 -0.01 1.13 3.22
N ASP A 43 -0.94 1.54 2.37
CA ASP A 43 -1.32 2.94 2.23
C ASP A 43 -2.06 3.50 3.46
N THR A 44 -3.00 2.74 4.02
CA THR A 44 -3.71 3.12 5.24
C THR A 44 -2.75 3.27 6.43
N LEU A 45 -1.79 2.35 6.59
CA LEU A 45 -0.82 2.45 7.68
C LEU A 45 0.17 3.60 7.45
N ALA A 46 0.53 3.92 6.21
CA ALA A 46 1.37 5.09 5.90
C ALA A 46 0.67 6.41 6.26
N SER A 47 -0.60 6.55 5.89
CA SER A 47 -1.35 7.78 6.11
C SER A 47 -1.76 7.96 7.57
N GLU A 48 -2.23 6.93 8.27
CA GLU A 48 -2.67 7.02 9.66
C GLU A 48 -1.50 6.97 10.65
N LEU A 49 -0.68 5.90 10.60
CA LEU A 49 0.44 5.74 11.54
C LEU A 49 1.65 6.55 11.10
N GLY A 50 1.95 6.58 9.81
CA GLY A 50 3.08 7.31 9.29
C GLY A 50 2.96 8.81 9.48
N SER A 51 1.77 9.41 9.40
CA SER A 51 1.58 10.85 9.68
C SER A 51 1.72 11.18 11.17
N VAL A 52 1.20 10.32 12.06
CA VAL A 52 1.27 10.53 13.51
C VAL A 52 2.68 10.34 14.05
N LEU A 53 3.41 9.32 13.57
CA LEU A 53 4.79 9.06 14.00
C LEU A 53 5.81 9.97 13.29
N ALA A 54 5.60 10.32 12.02
CA ALA A 54 6.49 11.23 11.29
C ALA A 54 6.19 12.69 11.61
N ARG A 55 6.33 13.07 12.89
CA ARG A 55 6.33 14.49 13.28
C ARG A 55 7.43 15.32 12.62
N ASN A 56 8.45 14.66 12.05
CA ASN A 56 9.60 15.32 11.45
C ASN A 56 9.51 15.36 9.91
N ASN A 57 9.34 16.57 9.39
CA ASN A 57 9.64 17.01 8.01
C ASN A 57 9.15 16.08 6.87
N PRO A 58 7.83 15.89 6.69
CA PRO A 58 7.33 15.20 5.52
C PRO A 58 7.69 15.97 4.24
N ARG A 59 7.96 15.23 3.16
CA ARG A 59 8.44 15.78 1.89
C ARG A 59 7.46 15.47 0.79
N LEU A 60 7.27 16.40 -0.14
CA LEU A 60 6.46 16.14 -1.34
C LEU A 60 7.15 15.08 -2.20
N LEU A 61 6.41 14.06 -2.62
CA LEU A 61 6.97 13.04 -3.51
C LEU A 61 7.35 13.64 -4.89
N THR A 62 6.60 14.64 -5.35
CA THR A 62 6.89 15.38 -6.59
C THR A 62 8.06 16.36 -6.46
N ASN A 63 8.40 16.80 -5.24
CA ASN A 63 9.55 17.66 -4.97
C ASN A 63 10.23 17.25 -3.65
N PRO A 64 11.16 16.27 -3.69
CA PRO A 64 11.71 15.64 -2.49
C PRO A 64 12.64 16.54 -1.66
N PHE A 65 12.97 17.74 -2.17
CA PHE A 65 13.75 18.75 -1.45
C PHE A 65 12.87 19.75 -0.69
N ARG A 66 11.56 19.80 -1.00
CA ARG A 66 10.62 20.69 -0.32
C ARG A 66 10.02 19.98 0.88
N VAL A 67 10.42 20.42 2.08
CA VAL A 67 9.74 20.06 3.31
C VAL A 67 8.39 20.78 3.34
N VAL A 68 7.34 20.03 3.63
CA VAL A 68 5.97 20.54 3.72
C VAL A 68 5.42 20.34 5.12
N PRO A 69 4.46 21.16 5.55
CA PRO A 69 3.73 20.91 6.79
C PRO A 69 2.98 19.57 6.74
N VAL A 70 2.81 18.97 7.91
CA VAL A 70 2.05 17.73 8.10
C VAL A 70 0.61 17.93 7.61
N GLY A 71 0.06 16.92 6.95
CA GLY A 71 -1.29 16.97 6.35
C GLY A 71 -1.34 17.53 4.92
N THR A 72 -0.20 17.76 4.27
CA THR A 72 -0.15 18.07 2.84
C THR A 72 -0.42 16.81 2.02
N ASN A 73 -1.36 16.87 1.06
CA ASN A 73 -1.69 15.73 0.21
C ASN A 73 -0.48 15.33 -0.66
N GLY A 74 -0.18 14.03 -0.67
CA GLY A 74 0.96 13.47 -1.40
C GLY A 74 2.34 13.74 -0.78
N ALA A 75 2.37 14.15 0.49
CA ALA A 75 3.59 14.19 1.27
C ALA A 75 3.92 12.80 1.82
N ILE A 76 5.15 12.35 1.59
CA ILE A 76 5.67 11.10 2.12
C ILE A 76 6.69 11.38 3.22
N SER A 77 6.77 10.45 4.17
CA SER A 77 7.76 10.46 5.24
C SER A 77 8.50 9.14 5.29
N PHE A 78 9.72 9.14 5.81
CA PHE A 78 10.49 7.90 5.94
C PHE A 78 9.77 6.87 6.83
N VAL A 79 9.14 7.33 7.91
CA VAL A 79 8.36 6.46 8.79
C VAL A 79 7.10 5.94 8.08
N GLY A 80 6.44 6.77 7.28
CA GLY A 80 5.31 6.34 6.44
C GLY A 80 5.71 5.22 5.48
N CYS A 81 6.84 5.36 4.78
CA CYS A 81 7.35 4.29 3.91
C CYS A 81 7.61 2.98 4.68
N LEU A 82 8.14 3.07 5.90
CA LEU A 82 8.34 1.90 6.75
C LEU A 82 7.01 1.28 7.19
N CYS A 83 6.02 2.10 7.55
CA CYS A 83 4.67 1.64 7.85
C CYS A 83 4.01 0.95 6.64
N SER A 84 4.21 1.44 5.41
CA SER A 84 3.71 0.78 4.20
C SER A 84 4.36 -0.58 3.95
N LEU A 85 5.68 -0.68 4.14
CA LEU A 85 6.40 -1.95 4.07
C LEU A 85 5.87 -2.96 5.11
N LEU A 86 5.66 -2.49 6.34
CA LEU A 86 5.10 -3.31 7.41
C LEU A 86 3.68 -3.77 7.09
N GLY A 87 2.84 -2.91 6.49
CA GLY A 87 1.50 -3.28 6.05
C GLY A 87 1.49 -4.40 5.01
N GLY A 88 2.30 -4.25 3.95
CA GLY A 88 2.45 -5.28 2.94
C GLY A 88 3.02 -6.59 3.50
N PHE A 89 3.98 -6.48 4.42
CA PHE A 89 4.57 -7.63 5.12
C PHE A 89 3.53 -8.38 5.98
N ILE A 90 2.70 -7.67 6.74
CA ILE A 90 1.63 -8.28 7.57
C ILE A 90 0.66 -9.05 6.70
N ILE A 91 0.25 -8.50 5.55
CA ILE A 91 -0.65 -9.20 4.63
C ILE A 91 0.01 -10.45 4.04
N GLY A 92 1.27 -10.35 3.58
CA GLY A 92 2.01 -11.52 3.11
C GLY A 92 2.21 -12.60 4.18
N LEU A 93 2.49 -12.20 5.42
CA LEU A 93 2.64 -13.13 6.54
C LEU A 93 1.31 -13.80 6.89
N SER A 94 0.21 -13.05 6.88
CA SER A 94 -1.14 -13.60 7.10
C SER A 94 -1.50 -14.66 6.05
N TYR A 95 -1.01 -14.51 4.81
CA TYR A 95 -1.18 -15.49 3.75
C TYR A 95 -0.40 -16.78 4.01
N ILE A 96 0.86 -16.68 4.45
CA ILE A 96 1.69 -17.83 4.79
C ILE A 96 1.09 -18.60 5.97
N ILE A 97 0.68 -17.88 7.03
CA ILE A 97 0.05 -18.47 8.21
C ILE A 97 -1.27 -19.15 7.80
N GLY A 98 -2.12 -18.49 7.01
CA GLY A 98 -3.35 -19.11 6.52
C GLY A 98 -3.10 -20.38 5.73
N ASN A 99 -2.12 -20.38 4.81
CA ASN A 99 -1.76 -21.59 4.07
C ASN A 99 -1.32 -22.72 5.01
N SER A 100 -0.52 -22.42 6.05
CA SER A 100 -0.08 -23.43 7.01
C SER A 100 -1.21 -24.07 7.83
N ILE A 101 -2.32 -23.34 8.04
CA ILE A 101 -3.46 -23.81 8.82
C ILE A 101 -4.47 -24.58 7.95
N PHE A 102 -4.68 -24.15 6.70
CA PHE A 102 -5.75 -24.66 5.83
C PHE A 102 -5.29 -25.67 4.77
N CYS A 103 -3.99 -25.78 4.48
CA CYS A 103 -3.46 -26.75 3.51
C CYS A 103 -2.79 -27.95 4.19
N GLN A 104 -2.84 -29.12 3.54
CA GLN A 104 -2.25 -30.37 4.04
C GLN A 104 -0.70 -30.31 4.06
N PRO A 105 -0.05 -30.94 5.05
CA PRO A 105 1.40 -30.81 5.30
C PRO A 105 2.29 -31.28 4.15
N ASP A 106 1.83 -32.22 3.32
CA ASP A 106 2.61 -32.78 2.19
C ASP A 106 2.88 -31.77 1.07
N HIS A 107 2.16 -30.64 1.02
CA HIS A 107 2.37 -29.57 0.03
C HIS A 107 3.17 -28.38 0.58
N MET A 108 3.52 -28.36 1.86
CA MET A 108 4.23 -27.22 2.47
C MET A 108 5.70 -27.14 2.04
N ILE A 109 6.38 -28.29 1.88
CA ILE A 109 7.82 -28.34 1.58
C ILE A 109 8.12 -27.81 0.18
N ASN A 110 7.25 -28.10 -0.81
CA ASN A 110 7.46 -27.72 -2.20
C ASN A 110 7.05 -26.25 -2.50
N THR A 111 6.31 -25.61 -1.58
CA THR A 111 5.72 -24.27 -1.80
C THR A 111 6.46 -23.16 -1.02
N SER A 112 7.50 -23.52 -0.25
CA SER A 112 8.24 -22.59 0.61
C SER A 112 8.87 -21.41 -0.16
N MET A 113 9.50 -21.69 -1.31
CA MET A 113 10.10 -20.63 -2.14
C MET A 113 9.07 -19.65 -2.72
N ILE A 114 7.91 -20.17 -3.12
CA ILE A 114 6.81 -19.37 -3.68
C ILE A 114 6.19 -18.48 -2.62
N ASN A 115 6.06 -18.98 -1.38
CA ASN A 115 5.56 -18.20 -0.25
C ASN A 115 6.49 -17.03 0.10
N ILE A 116 7.81 -17.25 0.07
CA ILE A 116 8.80 -16.18 0.31
C ILE A 116 8.76 -15.14 -0.81
N GLN A 117 8.66 -15.58 -2.07
CA GLN A 117 8.50 -14.66 -3.22
C GLN A 117 7.23 -13.83 -3.08
N LEU A 118 6.11 -14.46 -2.72
CA LEU A 118 4.84 -13.76 -2.55
C LEU A 118 4.87 -12.76 -1.38
N LEU A 119 5.50 -13.12 -0.26
CA LEU A 119 5.76 -12.19 0.84
C LEU A 119 6.55 -10.97 0.39
N PHE A 120 7.65 -11.20 -0.35
CA PHE A 120 8.47 -10.13 -0.89
C PHE A 120 7.67 -9.21 -1.82
N TYR A 121 6.88 -9.79 -2.73
CA TYR A 121 6.01 -9.01 -3.62
C TYR A 121 4.94 -8.24 -2.82
N CYS A 122 4.27 -8.83 -1.83
CA CYS A 122 3.30 -8.12 -0.99
C CYS A 122 3.92 -6.92 -0.28
N THR A 123 5.12 -7.07 0.28
CA THR A 123 5.86 -5.97 0.91
C THR A 123 6.19 -4.87 -0.10
N LEU A 124 6.65 -5.24 -1.30
CA LEU A 124 6.97 -4.29 -2.37
C LEU A 124 5.72 -3.55 -2.87
N PHE A 125 4.63 -4.28 -3.14
CA PHE A 125 3.36 -3.70 -3.60
C PHE A 125 2.70 -2.82 -2.53
N GLY A 126 2.90 -3.12 -1.24
CA GLY A 126 2.50 -2.23 -0.14
C GLY A 126 3.17 -0.86 -0.22
N LEU A 127 4.48 -0.82 -0.50
CA LEU A 127 5.23 0.43 -0.67
C LEU A 127 4.89 1.14 -1.99
N VAL A 128 4.85 0.40 -3.11
CA VAL A 128 4.55 0.96 -4.43
C VAL A 128 3.14 1.54 -4.46
N GLY A 129 2.18 0.84 -3.87
CA GLY A 129 0.80 1.28 -3.74
C GLY A 129 0.66 2.64 -3.07
N SER A 130 1.25 2.79 -1.88
CA SER A 130 1.22 4.06 -1.15
C SER A 130 2.00 5.18 -1.86
N SER A 131 3.07 4.81 -2.59
CA SER A 131 3.81 5.78 -3.42
C SER A 131 2.95 6.30 -4.57
N ILE A 132 2.19 5.43 -5.24
CA ILE A 132 1.28 5.82 -6.33
C ILE A 132 0.15 6.71 -5.79
N ASP A 133 -0.46 6.34 -4.66
CA ASP A 133 -1.50 7.17 -4.03
C ASP A 133 -0.95 8.56 -3.67
N SER A 134 0.28 8.63 -3.15
CA SER A 134 0.94 9.90 -2.86
C SER A 134 1.21 10.75 -4.12
N ILE A 135 1.56 10.13 -5.26
CA ILE A 135 1.70 10.85 -6.54
C ILE A 135 0.35 11.41 -6.98
N LEU A 136 -0.70 10.59 -6.91
CA LEU A 136 -2.06 11.00 -7.27
C LEU A 136 -2.56 12.11 -6.35
N GLY A 137 -2.33 12.01 -5.04
CA GLY A 137 -2.63 13.06 -4.07
C GLY A 137 -1.89 14.36 -4.37
N ALA A 138 -0.59 14.30 -4.65
CA ALA A 138 0.22 15.49 -4.94
C ALA A 138 -0.16 16.19 -6.26
N THR A 139 -0.74 15.45 -7.21
CA THR A 139 -1.09 15.96 -8.55
C THR A 139 -2.55 16.37 -8.67
N LEU A 140 -3.48 15.57 -8.14
CA LEU A 140 -4.93 15.72 -8.32
C LEU A 140 -5.64 16.40 -7.15
N GLN A 141 -5.04 16.44 -5.95
CA GLN A 141 -5.67 17.05 -4.78
C GLN A 141 -4.97 18.36 -4.41
N PHE A 142 -5.73 19.45 -4.35
CA PHE A 142 -5.20 20.74 -3.92
C PHE A 142 -4.74 20.68 -2.45
N SER A 143 -3.57 21.26 -2.18
CA SER A 143 -3.11 21.54 -0.82
C SER A 143 -2.56 22.95 -0.76
N GLY A 144 -3.12 23.75 0.15
CA GLY A 144 -2.69 25.10 0.48
C GLY A 144 -2.29 25.20 1.95
N TYR A 145 -1.55 26.26 2.27
CA TYR A 145 -1.18 26.62 3.64
C TYR A 145 -1.83 27.94 4.00
N ASP A 146 -2.59 27.95 5.10
CA ASP A 146 -3.12 29.17 5.68
C ASP A 146 -2.11 29.71 6.72
N ARG A 147 -1.55 30.88 6.43
CA ARG A 147 -0.56 31.54 7.31
C ARG A 147 -1.19 32.17 8.56
N GLU A 148 -2.48 32.49 8.55
CA GLU A 148 -3.15 33.11 9.71
C GLU A 148 -3.39 32.09 10.82
N HIS A 149 -3.82 30.89 10.43
CA HIS A 149 -4.15 29.81 11.36
C HIS A 149 -3.03 28.76 11.48
N ASN A 150 -1.95 28.88 10.71
CA ASN A 150 -0.83 27.92 10.63
C ASN A 150 -1.25 26.47 10.33
N VAL A 151 -2.32 26.30 9.55
CA VAL A 151 -2.88 24.98 9.19
C VAL A 151 -2.83 24.74 7.68
N THR A 152 -2.70 23.47 7.32
CA THR A 152 -2.86 23.01 5.94
C THR A 152 -4.35 22.91 5.60
N VAL A 153 -4.71 23.41 4.42
CA VAL A 153 -6.09 23.52 3.94
C VAL A 153 -6.22 22.92 2.55
N GLN A 154 -7.29 22.19 2.32
CA GLN A 154 -7.52 21.47 1.06
C GLN A 154 -8.37 22.26 0.07
N LYS A 155 -8.83 23.46 0.44
CA LYS A 155 -9.63 24.34 -0.43
C LYS A 155 -8.89 25.66 -0.68
N PRO A 156 -8.96 26.22 -1.89
CA PRO A 156 -8.41 27.53 -2.17
C PRO A 156 -9.22 28.63 -1.47
N GLY A 157 -8.55 29.72 -1.11
CA GLY A 157 -9.14 30.88 -0.47
C GLY A 157 -8.20 32.09 -0.52
N PRO A 158 -8.70 33.29 -0.17
CA PRO A 158 -7.99 34.55 -0.40
C PRO A 158 -6.66 34.68 0.36
N SER A 159 -6.54 34.05 1.53
CA SER A 159 -5.34 34.10 2.39
C SER A 159 -4.45 32.85 2.28
N ILE A 160 -4.74 31.95 1.33
CA ILE A 160 -4.15 30.60 1.28
C ILE A 160 -3.04 30.53 0.23
N GLU A 161 -1.83 30.16 0.66
CA GLU A 161 -0.68 29.95 -0.22
C GLU A 161 -0.70 28.53 -0.80
N ARG A 162 -0.67 28.39 -2.12
CA ARG A 162 -0.69 27.07 -2.78
C ARG A 162 0.61 26.31 -2.57
N ILE A 163 0.51 25.05 -2.13
CA ILE A 163 1.64 24.13 -1.96
C ILE A 163 1.74 23.16 -3.14
N SER A 164 0.68 22.42 -3.44
CA SER A 164 0.64 21.34 -4.47
C SER A 164 -0.77 21.08 -5.03
N GLY A 165 -0.84 20.29 -6.11
CA GLY A 165 -2.08 19.79 -6.71
C GLY A 165 -2.84 20.77 -7.60
N VAL A 166 -3.73 20.22 -8.43
CA VAL A 166 -4.72 20.97 -9.22
C VAL A 166 -6.09 20.76 -8.57
N ASN A 167 -6.92 21.80 -8.52
CA ASN A 167 -8.23 21.72 -7.87
C ASN A 167 -9.27 21.06 -8.80
N ILE A 168 -9.10 19.78 -9.12
CA ILE A 168 -9.97 19.04 -10.06
C ILE A 168 -11.20 18.44 -9.34
N LEU A 169 -11.12 18.26 -8.02
CA LEU A 169 -12.18 17.65 -7.19
C LEU A 169 -13.00 18.67 -6.36
N SER A 170 -12.99 19.96 -6.76
CA SER A 170 -13.79 21.00 -6.09
C SER A 170 -15.19 21.14 -6.65
#